data_AF-A0AAV0ANR1-F1
#
_entry.id   AF-A0AAV0ANR1-F1
#
_cell.length_a   1.000
_cell.length_b   1.000
_cell.length_c   1.000
_cell.angle_alpha   90.00
_cell.angle_beta   90.00
_cell.angle_gamma   90.00
#
_symmetry.space_group_name_H-M   'P 1'
#
loop_
_entity.id
_entity.type
_entity.pdbx_description
1 polymer ?
#
loop_
_entity_poly.entity_id
_entity_poly.type
_entity_poly.pdbx_seq_one_letter_code
_entity_poly.pdbx_strand_id
1 'polypeptide(L)' 'KTYEEIEDQQEKTISLYRHLNEKDLFEKYYKNHLAKRLLFGKSISEDTEQNMLIKLKVKSGSAFTRDSEGFQHKLLNAS' A
#
# COMPACT_ATOMS: atom_id res chain seq x y z
N LYS A 1 -9.09 -0.49 15.72
CA LYS A 1 -8.40 0.74 15.24
C LYS A 1 -9.46 1.61 14.59
N THR A 2 -9.52 2.90 14.92
CA THR A 2 -10.40 3.83 14.24
C THR A 2 -9.84 4.19 12.86
N TYR A 3 -10.66 4.74 11.97
CA TYR A 3 -10.20 5.22 10.65
C TYR A 3 -9.11 6.30 10.80
N GLU A 4 -9.28 7.22 11.75
CA GLU A 4 -8.29 8.28 12.04
C GLU A 4 -6.94 7.71 12.51
N GLU A 5 -6.94 6.71 13.38
CA GLU A 5 -5.71 6.03 13.82
C GLU A 5 -4.97 5.37 12.66
N ILE A 6 -5.71 4.79 11.70
CA ILE A 6 -5.13 4.20 10.50
C ILE A 6 -4.53 5.27 9.61
N GLU A 7 -5.24 6.37 9.40
CA GLU A 7 -4.77 7.46 8.58
C GLU A 7 -3.48 8.09 9.14
N ASP A 8 -3.44 8.34 10.45
CA ASP A 8 -2.25 8.84 11.14
C ASP A 8 -1.06 7.85 11.03
N GLN A 9 -1.32 6.54 11.17
CA GLN A 9 -0.29 5.52 10.96
C GLN A 9 0.22 5.48 9.52
N GLN A 10 -0.66 5.66 8.54
CA GLN A 10 -0.28 5.73 7.12
C GLN A 10 0.58 6.97 6.85
N GLU A 11 0.21 8.15 7.36
CA GLU A 11 1.01 9.37 7.22
C GLU A 11 2.41 9.22 7.82
N LYS A 12 2.51 8.63 9.02
CA LYS A 12 3.81 8.33 9.64
C LYS A 12 4.64 7.37 8.79
N THR A 13 4.02 6.33 8.26
CA THR A 13 4.68 5.34 7.38
C THR A 13 5.21 6.01 6.11
N ILE A 14 4.40 6.85 5.48
CA ILE A 14 4.79 7.62 4.30
C ILE A 14 5.91 8.61 4.61
N SER A 15 5.87 9.25 5.78
CA SER A 15 6.92 10.15 6.21
C SER A 15 8.26 9.43 6.35
N LEU A 16 8.28 8.25 6.97
CA LEU A 16 9.47 7.41 7.06
C LEU A 16 9.93 6.92 5.69
N TYR A 17 8.98 6.47 4.87
CA TYR A 17 9.25 5.99 3.51
C TYR A 17 10.10 6.99 2.74
N ARG A 18 9.81 8.30 2.80
CA ARG A 18 10.58 9.35 2.09
C ARG A 18 12.09 9.28 2.33
N HIS A 19 12.53 8.87 3.51
CA HIS A 19 13.94 8.83 3.91
C HIS A 19 14.63 7.50 3.58
N LEU A 20 13.90 6.50 3.08
CA LEU A 20 14.49 5.22 2.68
C LEU A 20 15.28 5.37 1.38
N ASN A 21 16.48 4.79 1.33
CA ASN A 21 17.29 4.69 0.12
C ASN A 21 16.83 3.51 -0.76
N GLU A 22 16.52 2.36 -0.16
CA GLU A 22 16.12 1.12 -0.84
C GLU A 22 14.60 1.05 -1.05
N LYS A 23 14.09 1.89 -1.97
CA LYS A 23 12.65 2.02 -2.27
C LYS A 23 12.05 0.75 -2.89
N ASP A 24 12.82 0.10 -3.76
CA ASP A 24 12.48 -1.14 -4.44
C ASP A 24 12.28 -2.30 -3.47
N LEU A 25 13.14 -2.38 -2.44
CA LEU A 25 13.03 -3.37 -1.38
C LEU A 25 11.76 -3.14 -0.55
N PHE A 26 11.47 -1.88 -0.19
CA PHE A 26 10.23 -1.52 0.48
C PHE A 26 9.01 -1.93 -0.35
N GLU A 27 9.00 -1.63 -1.66
CA GLU A 27 7.90 -1.98 -2.56
C GLU A 27 7.67 -3.49 -2.62
N LYS A 28 8.74 -4.28 -2.74
CA LYS A 28 8.67 -5.75 -2.74
C LYS A 28 8.02 -6.28 -1.46
N TYR A 29 8.46 -5.81 -0.29
CA TYR A 29 7.88 -6.24 0.98
C TYR A 29 6.45 -5.77 1.13
N TYR A 30 6.16 -4.51 0.80
CA TYR A 30 4.82 -3.94 0.90
C TYR A 30 3.80 -4.75 0.08
N LYS A 31 4.13 -5.06 -1.18
CA LYS A 31 3.27 -5.90 -2.06
C LYS A 31 3.00 -7.27 -1.45
N ASN A 32 4.02 -7.92 -0.91
CA ASN A 32 3.87 -9.22 -0.23
C ASN A 32 2.96 -9.13 1.01
N HIS A 33 3.09 -8.06 1.80
CA HIS A 33 2.25 -7.85 2.98
C HIS A 33 0.80 -7.51 2.61
N LEU A 34 0.59 -6.66 1.61
CA LEU A 34 -0.73 -6.33 1.09
C LEU A 34 -1.44 -7.57 0.54
N ALA A 35 -0.76 -8.38 -0.27
CA ALA A 35 -1.32 -9.63 -0.80
C ALA A 35 -1.78 -10.56 0.33
N LYS A 36 -0.96 -10.72 1.38
CA LYS A 36 -1.35 -11.50 2.57
C LYS A 36 -2.57 -10.91 3.26
N ARG A 37 -2.66 -9.58 3.42
CA ARG A 37 -3.84 -8.96 4.07
C ARG A 37 -5.11 -9.22 3.28
N LEU A 38 -5.05 -9.08 1.95
CA LEU A 38 -6.20 -9.32 1.07
C LEU A 38 -6.61 -10.80 1.08
N LEU A 39 -5.67 -11.73 0.88
CA LEU A 39 -5.97 -13.18 0.83
C LEU A 39 -6.50 -13.74 2.15
N PHE A 40 -6.06 -13.20 3.29
CA PHE A 40 -6.47 -13.68 4.61
C PHE A 40 -7.58 -12.83 5.25
N GLY A 41 -8.18 -11.89 4.52
CA GLY A 41 -9.23 -11.01 5.06
C GLY A 41 -8.78 -10.20 6.28
N LYS A 42 -7.49 -9.84 6.37
CA LYS A 42 -6.91 -9.07 7.48
C LYS A 42 -6.89 -7.56 7.22
N SER A 43 -7.41 -7.14 6.07
CA SER A 43 -7.62 -5.72 5.76
C SER A 43 -8.77 -5.17 6.60
N ILE A 44 -8.67 -3.91 7.01
CA ILE A 44 -9.74 -3.24 7.77
C ILE A 44 -10.88 -2.84 6.81
N SER A 45 -10.52 -2.26 5.67
CA SER A 45 -11.41 -2.03 4.54
C SER A 45 -10.60 -1.86 3.25
N GLU A 46 -11.25 -2.06 2.10
CA GLU A 46 -10.62 -1.82 0.80
C GLU A 46 -10.21 -0.36 0.63
N ASP A 47 -11.04 0.58 1.09
CA ASP A 47 -10.76 2.02 1.04
C ASP A 47 -9.45 2.39 1.75
N THR A 48 -9.19 1.77 2.92
CA THR A 48 -7.95 2.05 3.67
C THR A 48 -6.70 1.56 2.93
N GLU A 49 -6.78 0.42 2.25
CA GLU A 49 -5.67 -0.14 1.47
C GLU A 49 -5.45 0.68 0.18
N GLN A 50 -6.54 1.09 -0.48
CA GLN A 50 -6.50 1.95 -1.66
C GLN A 50 -5.90 3.32 -1.34
N ASN A 51 -6.29 3.94 -0.22
CA ASN A 51 -5.73 5.23 0.21
C ASN A 51 -4.21 5.13 0.42
N MET A 52 -3.72 4.07 1.08
CA MET A 52 -2.28 3.87 1.28
C MET A 52 -1.52 3.75 -0.05
N LEU A 53 -2.08 3.04 -1.03
CA LEU A 53 -1.49 2.90 -2.36
C LEU A 53 -1.44 4.24 -3.10
N ILE A 54 -2.50 5.05 -3.01
CA ILE A 54 -2.52 6.41 -3.57
C ILE A 54 -1.43 7.26 -2.92
N LYS A 55 -1.31 7.24 -1.59
CA LYS A 55 -0.26 7.98 -0.86
C LYS A 55 1.14 7.55 -1.29
N LEU A 56 1.38 6.24 -1.45
CA LEU A 56 2.65 5.72 -1.97
C LEU A 56 2.93 6.14 -3.41
N LYS A 57 1.92 6.13 -4.29
CA LYS A 57 2.03 6.60 -5.69
C LYS A 57 2.41 8.08 -5.76
N VAL A 58 1.73 8.93 -5.01
CA VAL A 58 2.02 10.38 -4.97
C VAL A 58 3.44 10.65 -4.46
N LYS A 59 3.92 9.88 -3.49
CA LYS A 59 5.20 10.15 -2.81
C LYS A 59 6.41 9.47 -3.45
N SER A 60 6.20 8.41 -4.23
CA SER A 60 7.27 7.67 -4.93
C SER A 60 7.52 8.16 -6.35
N GLY A 61 6.64 9.01 -6.90
CA GLY A 61 6.61 9.30 -8.33
C GLY A 61 6.15 8.09 -9.16
N SER A 62 6.18 8.22 -10.48
CA SER A 62 5.66 7.23 -11.45
C SER A 62 6.37 5.86 -11.43
N ALA A 63 7.42 5.68 -10.63
CA ALA A 63 8.19 4.44 -10.53
C ALA A 63 7.52 3.34 -9.70
N PHE A 64 6.67 3.66 -8.72
CA PHE A 64 6.05 2.67 -7.81
C PHE A 64 4.86 1.92 -8.43
N THR A 65 4.34 2.37 -9.56
CA THR A 65 3.05 1.86 -10.09
C THR A 65 3.05 1.33 -11.51
N ARG A 66 4.19 1.29 -12.21
CA ARG A 66 4.20 0.77 -13.59
C ARG A 66 3.68 -0.68 -13.72
N ASP A 67 3.80 -1.47 -12.65
CA ASP A 67 3.28 -2.86 -12.59
C ASP A 67 2.15 -3.06 -11.55
N SER A 68 1.73 -2.00 -10.85
CA SER A 68 0.86 -2.11 -9.65
C SER A 68 -0.63 -1.99 -9.99
N GLU A 69 -1.00 -1.30 -11.09
CA GLU A 69 -2.39 -1.15 -11.54
C GLU A 69 -2.99 -2.50 -12.00
N GLY A 70 -2.20 -3.34 -12.66
CA GLY A 70 -2.62 -4.70 -13.05
C GLY A 70 -2.72 -5.66 -11.86
N PHE A 71 -1.97 -5.43 -10.78
CA PHE A 71 -1.98 -6.28 -9.58
C PHE A 71 -3.20 -6.00 -8.70
N GLN A 72 -3.56 -4.73 -8.49
CA GLN A 72 -4.80 -4.36 -7.77
C GLN A 72 -6.05 -4.91 -8.46
N HIS A 73 -6.16 -4.74 -9.79
CA HIS A 73 -7.31 -5.23 -10.54
C HIS A 73 -7.42 -6.76 -10.52
N LYS A 74 -6.31 -7.49 -10.47
CA LYS A 74 -6.31 -8.97 -10.39
C LYS A 74 -6.70 -9.50 -9.01
N LEU A 75 -6.35 -8.80 -7.92
CA LEU A 75 -6.66 -9.28 -6.57
C LEU A 75 -8.12 -8.98 -6.15
N LEU A 76 -8.68 -7.85 -6.58
CA LEU A 76 -10.08 -7.50 -6.29
C LEU A 76 -11.09 -8.37 -7.06
N ASN A 77 -10.75 -8.84 -8.26
CA ASN A 77 -11.62 -9.70 -9.08
C ASN A 77 -11.38 -11.21 -8.87
N ALA A 78 -10.45 -11.59 -7.99
CA ALA A 78 -10.15 -13.00 -7.67
C ALA A 78 -10.73 -13.44 -6.31
N SER A 79 -11.51 -12.56 -5.65
CA SER A 79 -12.26 -12.81 -4.41
C SER A 79 -13.75 -12.84 -4.73
#